data_AF-A0A352WSH8-F1
#
_entry.id   AF-A0A352WSH8-F1
#
_cell.length_a   1.000
_cell.length_b   1.000
_cell.length_c   1.000
_cell.angle_alpha   90.00
_cell.angle_beta   90.00
_cell.angle_gamma   90.00
#
_symmetry.space_group_name_H-M   'P 1'
#
loop_
_entity.id
_entity.type
_entity.pdbx_description
1 polymer ?
#
loop_
_entity_poly.entity_id
_entity_poly.type
_entity_poly.pdbx_seq_one_letter_code
_entity_poly.pdbx_strand_id
1 'polypeptide(L)'
;HVFANGFVKNSVMEFVGDGIKNLPMEFRIGIDVMTTETTCLSSIWVTDDKTKAYFDTVGRSDDFSYLTPAPLAKYDRAVDVDLSAIQPMIALPFHPSNVYSIAALKANTADILREVEKEAAKSLDNPHLSLGLTDKIKNGTFYVDQGVIAGCAGGTYDNLAIAANILQDQTIGSGTFALSLYPASQPVYMALMASGAARNLLASGATLRTAFCGPCFGAGDVPANGCFSIRHSTRNFPNREGSKPGAGQIASVALMDARSIAATSVKGGMLTGADEIDYSDDIPAYTFDDRAYQSRVYKGYGKPQKDLPLRFGPNIADWPNMGAMTDDV
;
A
#
# COMPACT_ATOMS: atom_id res chain seq x y z
N HIS A 1 -8.29 6.56 -15.49
CA HIS A 1 -7.78 6.34 -14.12
C HIS A 1 -8.88 6.34 -13.06
N VAL A 2 -10.15 6.19 -13.43
CA VAL A 2 -11.27 6.21 -12.48
C VAL A 2 -12.09 4.95 -12.66
N PHE A 3 -12.76 4.50 -11.61
CA PHE A 3 -13.64 3.35 -11.69
C PHE A 3 -14.77 3.66 -12.69
N ALA A 4 -15.05 2.74 -13.61
CA ALA A 4 -15.92 3.00 -14.76
C ALA A 4 -17.34 3.44 -14.38
N ASN A 5 -17.86 2.96 -13.24
CA ASN A 5 -19.19 3.29 -12.76
C ASN A 5 -19.32 4.70 -12.16
N GLY A 6 -18.22 5.35 -11.78
CA GLY A 6 -18.22 6.67 -11.14
C GLY A 6 -19.07 6.78 -9.87
N PHE A 7 -19.35 5.66 -9.18
CA PHE A 7 -20.38 5.61 -8.13
C PHE A 7 -20.13 6.54 -6.95
N VAL A 8 -18.89 6.91 -6.66
CA VAL A 8 -18.55 7.84 -5.55
C VAL A 8 -17.87 9.11 -6.04
N LYS A 9 -17.85 9.33 -7.36
CA LYS A 9 -17.22 10.51 -7.95
C LYS A 9 -17.84 11.78 -7.37
N ASN A 10 -16.98 12.69 -6.89
CA ASN A 10 -17.37 13.96 -6.25
C ASN A 10 -18.26 13.80 -5.00
N SER A 11 -18.17 12.67 -4.28
CA SER A 11 -18.86 12.44 -3.01
C SER A 11 -17.88 12.23 -1.87
N VAL A 12 -18.32 12.52 -0.64
CA VAL A 12 -17.62 12.06 0.57
C VAL A 12 -18.15 10.67 0.92
N MET A 13 -17.25 9.72 1.17
CA MET A 13 -17.60 8.37 1.60
C MET A 13 -17.63 8.33 3.13
N GLU A 14 -18.78 8.06 3.73
CA GLU A 14 -18.88 7.85 5.17
C GLU A 14 -19.01 6.36 5.49
N PHE A 15 -18.11 5.83 6.32
CA PHE A 15 -18.13 4.44 6.75
C PHE A 15 -18.93 4.32 8.06
N VAL A 16 -20.00 3.52 8.03
CA VAL A 16 -20.92 3.26 9.14
C VAL A 16 -21.25 1.77 9.26
N GLY A 17 -21.83 1.36 10.39
CA GLY A 17 -22.34 0.01 10.62
C GLY A 17 -21.60 -0.74 11.73
N ASP A 18 -22.05 -1.96 12.05
CA ASP A 18 -21.47 -2.73 13.15
C ASP A 18 -20.11 -3.33 12.80
N GLY A 19 -19.86 -3.61 11.52
CA GLY A 19 -18.61 -4.21 11.04
C GLY A 19 -17.36 -3.37 11.32
N ILE A 20 -17.50 -2.04 11.39
CA ILE A 20 -16.35 -1.13 11.59
C ILE A 20 -15.91 -1.02 13.05
N LYS A 21 -16.78 -1.37 14.01
CA LYS A 21 -16.50 -1.26 15.47
C LYS A 21 -15.28 -2.07 15.90
N ASN A 22 -15.05 -3.19 15.22
CA ASN A 22 -13.94 -4.10 15.53
C ASN A 22 -12.67 -3.80 14.72
N LEU A 23 -12.74 -2.91 13.72
CA LEU A 23 -11.57 -2.58 12.90
C LEU A 23 -10.60 -1.68 13.68
N PRO A 24 -9.31 -2.07 13.81
CA PRO A 24 -8.27 -1.19 14.33
C PRO A 24 -8.14 0.09 13.50
N MET A 25 -7.62 1.16 14.12
CA MET A 25 -7.45 2.43 13.41
C MET A 25 -6.53 2.33 12.18
N GLU A 26 -5.47 1.52 12.24
CA GLU A 26 -4.60 1.33 11.07
C GLU A 26 -5.32 0.66 9.88
N PHE A 27 -6.27 -0.24 10.14
CA PHE A 27 -7.10 -0.81 9.07
C PHE A 27 -8.03 0.23 8.45
N ARG A 28 -8.63 1.10 9.26
CA ARG A 28 -9.47 2.21 8.77
C ARG A 28 -8.64 3.16 7.90
N ILE A 29 -7.43 3.51 8.34
CA ILE A 29 -6.48 4.30 7.57
C ILE A 29 -6.13 3.60 6.25
N GLY A 30 -5.84 2.30 6.27
CA GLY A 30 -5.55 1.52 5.06
C GLY A 30 -6.69 1.56 4.03
N ILE A 31 -7.93 1.46 4.49
CA ILE A 31 -9.12 1.62 3.65
C ILE A 31 -9.20 3.05 3.10
N ASP A 32 -9.03 4.08 3.95
CA ASP A 32 -9.08 5.49 3.54
C ASP A 32 -8.07 5.83 2.45
N VAL A 33 -6.84 5.35 2.59
CA VAL A 33 -5.78 5.65 1.61
C VAL A 33 -6.17 5.14 0.21
N MET A 34 -6.87 4.00 0.13
CA MET A 34 -7.38 3.43 -1.12
C MET A 34 -8.65 4.12 -1.66
N THR A 35 -9.40 4.85 -0.84
CA THR A 35 -10.61 5.53 -1.33
C THR A 35 -10.28 6.59 -2.40
N THR A 36 -9.06 7.14 -2.38
CA THR A 36 -8.60 8.12 -3.38
C THR A 36 -8.71 7.57 -4.80
N GLU A 37 -8.47 6.27 -5.00
CA GLU A 37 -8.55 5.60 -6.30
C GLU A 37 -9.99 5.48 -6.84
N THR A 38 -10.99 5.67 -5.98
CA THR A 38 -12.41 5.66 -6.34
C THR A 38 -12.93 7.02 -6.83
N THR A 39 -12.13 8.09 -6.73
CA THR A 39 -12.49 9.49 -7.01
C THR A 39 -13.52 10.12 -6.07
N CYS A 40 -13.68 9.58 -4.87
CA CYS A 40 -14.32 10.32 -3.79
C CYS A 40 -13.51 11.59 -3.45
N LEU A 41 -14.18 12.61 -2.90
CA LEU A 41 -13.52 13.83 -2.42
C LEU A 41 -12.71 13.57 -1.15
N SER A 42 -13.26 12.74 -0.27
CA SER A 42 -12.67 12.34 1.00
C SER A 42 -13.46 11.17 1.56
N SER A 43 -12.94 10.54 2.59
CA SER A 43 -13.64 9.56 3.40
C SER A 43 -13.61 9.95 4.86
N ILE A 44 -14.67 9.58 5.58
CA ILE A 44 -14.86 9.86 7.00
C ILE A 44 -15.42 8.62 7.70
N TRP A 45 -15.14 8.54 8.99
CA TRP A 45 -15.58 7.45 9.86
C TRP A 45 -16.23 8.03 11.10
N VAL A 46 -17.12 7.25 11.71
CA VAL A 46 -17.48 7.48 13.10
C VAL A 46 -16.24 7.38 13.98
N THR A 47 -16.16 8.21 15.01
CA THR A 47 -15.11 8.08 16.02
C THR A 47 -15.64 7.30 17.22
N ASP A 48 -14.83 6.35 17.67
CA ASP A 48 -15.18 5.40 18.73
C ASP A 48 -13.98 5.13 19.65
N ASP A 49 -14.08 4.10 20.48
CA ASP A 49 -13.02 3.76 21.45
C ASP A 49 -11.71 3.34 20.77
N LYS A 50 -11.76 2.82 19.52
CA LYS A 50 -10.54 2.54 18.74
C LYS A 50 -9.88 3.84 18.31
N THR A 51 -10.66 4.83 17.88
CA THR A 51 -10.16 6.17 17.58
C THR A 51 -9.59 6.82 18.84
N LYS A 52 -10.30 6.78 19.97
CA LYS A 52 -9.82 7.31 21.24
C LYS A 52 -8.48 6.70 21.65
N ALA A 53 -8.38 5.36 21.62
CA ALA A 53 -7.14 4.66 21.94
C ALA A 53 -5.97 5.10 21.05
N TYR A 54 -6.21 5.35 19.75
CA TYR A 54 -5.17 5.86 18.87
C TYR A 54 -4.71 7.28 19.24
N PHE A 55 -5.63 8.18 19.59
CA PHE A 55 -5.29 9.52 20.11
C PHE A 55 -4.49 9.43 21.42
N ASP A 56 -4.88 8.53 22.32
CA ASP A 56 -4.17 8.26 23.57
C ASP A 56 -2.72 7.79 23.29
N THR A 57 -2.53 6.86 22.34
CA THR A 57 -1.20 6.33 21.96
C THR A 57 -0.24 7.42 21.46
N VAL A 58 -0.74 8.43 20.75
CA VAL A 58 0.09 9.52 20.21
C VAL A 58 0.13 10.76 21.12
N GLY A 59 -0.38 10.67 22.35
CA GLY A 59 -0.36 11.74 23.33
C GLY A 59 -1.27 12.93 22.98
N ARG A 60 -2.40 12.67 22.34
CA ARG A 60 -3.37 13.68 21.87
C ARG A 60 -4.77 13.46 22.41
N SER A 61 -4.92 12.85 23.59
CA SER A 61 -6.22 12.54 24.20
C SER A 61 -7.19 13.73 24.23
N ASP A 62 -6.69 14.94 24.47
CA ASP A 62 -7.50 16.17 24.55
C ASP A 62 -8.08 16.62 23.20
N ASP A 63 -7.54 16.12 22.08
CA ASP A 63 -8.04 16.41 20.73
C ASP A 63 -9.16 15.45 20.29
N PHE A 64 -9.47 14.41 21.08
CA PHE A 64 -10.48 13.42 20.74
C PHE A 64 -11.90 13.92 20.99
N SER A 65 -12.83 13.54 20.12
CA SER A 65 -14.27 13.73 20.31
C SER A 65 -15.05 12.61 19.62
N TYR A 66 -16.15 12.17 20.24
CA TYR A 66 -17.11 11.25 19.62
C TYR A 66 -17.92 11.99 18.53
N LEU A 67 -17.87 11.47 17.31
CA LEU A 67 -18.51 11.98 16.12
C LEU A 67 -19.30 10.84 15.49
N THR A 68 -20.61 11.05 15.32
CA THR A 68 -21.55 10.08 14.75
C THR A 68 -22.51 10.80 13.81
N PRO A 69 -22.99 10.14 12.75
CA PRO A 69 -24.12 10.64 11.97
C PRO A 69 -25.31 10.99 12.87
N ALA A 70 -26.07 12.01 12.47
CA ALA A 70 -27.34 12.31 13.10
C ALA A 70 -28.36 11.16 12.85
N PRO A 71 -29.33 10.92 13.74
CA PRO A 71 -30.28 9.80 13.62
C PRO A 71 -31.07 9.72 12.29
N LEU A 72 -31.23 10.84 11.59
CA LEU A 72 -31.93 10.92 10.29
C LEU A 72 -31.01 11.44 9.18
N ALA A 73 -29.70 11.16 9.27
CA ALA A 73 -28.76 11.43 8.21
C ALA A 73 -29.22 10.73 6.91
N LYS A 74 -29.17 11.46 5.80
CA LYS A 74 -29.56 10.97 4.47
C LYS A 74 -28.32 10.87 3.60
N TYR A 75 -28.19 9.76 2.89
CA TYR A 75 -27.12 9.53 1.92
C TYR A 75 -27.72 9.53 0.53
N ASP A 76 -27.06 10.18 -0.43
CA ASP A 76 -27.47 10.14 -1.84
C ASP A 76 -27.44 8.70 -2.39
N ARG A 77 -26.50 7.90 -1.87
CA ARG A 77 -26.17 6.55 -2.32
C ARG A 77 -25.60 5.75 -1.15
N ALA A 78 -25.78 4.43 -1.17
CA ALA A 78 -25.21 3.51 -0.19
C ALA A 78 -24.67 2.25 -0.88
N VAL A 79 -23.65 1.64 -0.28
CA VAL A 79 -23.11 0.33 -0.64
C VAL A 79 -23.03 -0.49 0.63
N ASP A 80 -23.71 -1.63 0.63
CA ASP A 80 -23.62 -2.59 1.74
C ASP A 80 -22.45 -3.53 1.50
N VAL A 81 -21.58 -3.66 2.52
CA VAL A 81 -20.41 -4.54 2.48
C VAL A 81 -20.50 -5.56 3.61
N ASP A 82 -20.66 -6.83 3.26
CA ASP A 82 -20.58 -7.94 4.21
C ASP A 82 -19.11 -8.31 4.45
N LEU A 83 -18.56 -7.89 5.60
CA LEU A 83 -17.17 -8.18 5.97
C LEU A 83 -16.89 -9.69 6.13
N SER A 84 -17.92 -10.50 6.42
CA SER A 84 -17.75 -11.95 6.60
C SER A 84 -17.51 -12.70 5.27
N ALA A 85 -17.89 -12.08 4.15
CA ALA A 85 -17.69 -12.61 2.81
C ALA A 85 -16.36 -12.17 2.17
N ILE A 86 -15.60 -11.28 2.83
CA ILE A 86 -14.33 -10.79 2.30
C ILE A 86 -13.27 -11.90 2.39
N GLN A 87 -12.65 -12.16 1.24
CA GLN A 87 -11.56 -13.12 1.08
C GLN A 87 -10.26 -12.36 0.75
N PRO A 88 -9.09 -13.01 0.84
CA PRO A 88 -7.86 -12.44 0.30
C PRO A 88 -7.98 -12.11 -1.19
N MET A 89 -7.70 -10.85 -1.54
CA MET A 89 -7.87 -10.30 -2.88
C MET A 89 -6.54 -9.88 -3.50
N ILE A 90 -6.53 -9.81 -4.83
CA ILE A 90 -5.44 -9.27 -5.63
C ILE A 90 -6.02 -8.38 -6.74
N ALA A 91 -5.47 -7.17 -6.89
CA ALA A 91 -5.77 -6.30 -8.03
C ALA A 91 -4.67 -6.42 -9.08
N LEU A 92 -4.96 -7.07 -10.20
CA LEU A 92 -4.01 -7.31 -11.28
C LEU A 92 -3.74 -6.03 -12.11
N PRO A 93 -2.63 -5.95 -12.83
CA PRO A 93 -2.34 -4.80 -13.69
C PRO A 93 -3.40 -4.63 -14.80
N PHE A 94 -3.62 -3.44 -15.38
CA PHE A 94 -3.09 -2.13 -14.99
C PHE A 94 -4.18 -1.21 -14.44
N HIS A 95 -4.95 -1.68 -13.45
CA HIS A 95 -5.88 -0.82 -12.73
C HIS A 95 -6.21 -1.39 -11.34
N PRO A 96 -6.36 -0.55 -10.29
CA PRO A 96 -6.76 -1.01 -8.95
C PRO A 96 -8.13 -1.70 -8.90
N SER A 97 -8.98 -1.49 -9.90
CA SER A 97 -10.31 -2.13 -10.00
C SER A 97 -10.28 -3.51 -10.65
N ASN A 98 -9.13 -3.96 -11.17
CA ASN A 98 -9.01 -5.27 -11.82
C ASN A 98 -8.80 -6.37 -10.76
N VAL A 99 -9.84 -6.58 -9.94
CA VAL A 99 -9.77 -7.36 -8.71
C VAL A 99 -10.27 -8.79 -8.87
N TYR A 100 -9.58 -9.73 -8.23
CA TYR A 100 -9.95 -11.13 -8.11
C TYR A 100 -9.72 -11.57 -6.67
N SER A 101 -10.51 -12.53 -6.16
CA SER A 101 -10.05 -13.28 -5.00
C SER A 101 -8.85 -14.14 -5.41
N ILE A 102 -7.90 -14.33 -4.49
CA ILE A 102 -6.72 -15.15 -4.77
C ILE A 102 -7.16 -16.58 -5.14
N ALA A 103 -8.19 -17.11 -4.48
CA ALA A 103 -8.79 -18.39 -4.81
C ALA A 103 -9.32 -18.44 -6.26
N ALA A 104 -10.06 -17.43 -6.71
CA ALA A 104 -10.58 -17.36 -8.08
C ALA A 104 -9.46 -17.24 -9.12
N LEU A 105 -8.42 -16.45 -8.83
CA LEU A 105 -7.24 -16.34 -9.69
C LEU A 105 -6.55 -17.69 -9.82
N LYS A 106 -6.31 -18.41 -8.71
CA LYS A 106 -5.66 -19.72 -8.73
C LYS A 106 -6.47 -20.75 -9.53
N ALA A 107 -7.79 -20.75 -9.39
CA ALA A 107 -8.68 -21.68 -10.09
C ALA A 107 -8.67 -21.50 -11.62
N ASN A 108 -8.43 -20.28 -12.13
CA ASN A 108 -8.48 -19.95 -13.57
C ASN A 108 -7.23 -19.20 -14.04
N THR A 109 -6.07 -19.56 -13.48
CA THR A 109 -4.81 -18.80 -13.59
C THR A 109 -4.47 -18.42 -15.03
N ALA A 110 -4.39 -19.40 -15.94
CA ALA A 110 -3.92 -19.13 -17.30
C ALA A 110 -4.87 -18.22 -18.09
N ASP A 111 -6.18 -18.37 -17.89
CA ASP A 111 -7.17 -17.60 -18.65
C ASP A 111 -7.25 -16.15 -18.15
N ILE A 112 -7.25 -15.96 -16.83
CA ILE A 112 -7.23 -14.62 -16.23
C ILE A 112 -5.96 -13.87 -16.63
N LEU A 113 -4.78 -14.52 -16.54
CA LEU A 113 -3.52 -13.84 -16.89
C LEU A 113 -3.44 -13.48 -18.38
N ARG A 114 -3.96 -14.34 -19.29
CA ARG A 114 -4.05 -14.00 -20.72
C ARG A 114 -4.97 -12.82 -20.98
N GLU A 115 -6.11 -12.76 -20.30
CA GLU A 115 -7.04 -11.63 -20.41
C GLU A 115 -6.38 -10.34 -19.93
N VAL A 116 -5.68 -10.39 -18.79
CA VAL A 116 -4.91 -9.27 -18.26
C VAL A 116 -3.83 -8.80 -19.23
N GLU A 117 -3.06 -9.71 -19.82
CA GLU A 117 -2.05 -9.37 -20.83
C GLU A 117 -2.67 -8.70 -22.06
N LYS A 118 -3.81 -9.23 -22.54
CA LYS A 118 -4.54 -8.67 -23.68
C LYS A 118 -5.05 -7.26 -23.40
N GLU A 119 -5.62 -7.02 -22.22
CA GLU A 119 -6.10 -5.70 -21.83
C GLU A 119 -4.93 -4.73 -21.58
N ALA A 120 -3.86 -5.20 -20.94
CA ALA A 120 -2.65 -4.41 -20.73
C ALA A 120 -2.03 -3.95 -22.06
N ALA A 121 -1.96 -4.82 -23.07
CA ALA A 121 -1.43 -4.49 -24.39
C ALA A 121 -2.15 -3.30 -25.06
N LYS A 122 -3.44 -3.07 -24.78
CA LYS A 122 -4.19 -1.90 -25.29
C LYS A 122 -3.72 -0.57 -24.70
N SER A 123 -3.09 -0.62 -23.53
CA SER A 123 -2.58 0.54 -22.79
C SER A 123 -1.07 0.75 -22.95
N LEU A 124 -0.40 -0.09 -23.74
CA LEU A 124 1.03 0.04 -24.03
C LEU A 124 1.24 0.71 -25.38
N ASP A 125 2.05 1.77 -25.39
CA ASP A 125 2.38 2.50 -26.63
C ASP A 125 3.34 1.72 -27.55
N ASN A 126 3.91 0.60 -27.07
CA ASN A 126 4.86 -0.22 -27.81
C ASN A 126 4.33 -1.65 -27.99
N PRO A 127 3.97 -2.08 -29.21
CA PRO A 127 3.36 -3.39 -29.48
C PRO A 127 4.34 -4.56 -29.32
N HIS A 128 5.64 -4.30 -29.15
CA HIS A 128 6.66 -5.31 -28.92
C HIS A 128 6.87 -5.62 -27.43
N LEU A 129 6.23 -4.86 -26.53
CA LEU A 129 6.28 -5.14 -25.10
C LEU A 129 5.19 -6.13 -24.72
N SER A 130 5.55 -7.07 -23.86
CA SER A 130 4.64 -8.03 -23.23
C SER A 130 4.94 -8.09 -21.74
N LEU A 131 3.89 -8.30 -20.93
CA LEU A 131 4.05 -8.48 -19.49
C LEU A 131 4.60 -9.87 -19.13
N GLY A 132 4.39 -10.87 -19.99
CA GLY A 132 4.83 -12.26 -19.74
C GLY A 132 4.32 -12.81 -18.40
N LEU A 133 3.09 -12.48 -18.01
CA LEU A 133 2.45 -13.00 -16.80
C LEU A 133 2.24 -14.51 -16.91
N THR A 134 1.84 -15.00 -18.10
CA THR A 134 1.60 -16.43 -18.33
C THR A 134 2.89 -17.26 -18.26
N ASP A 135 4.05 -16.66 -18.60
CA ASP A 135 5.37 -17.29 -18.48
C ASP A 135 5.76 -17.59 -17.02
N LYS A 136 5.07 -16.96 -16.05
CA LYS A 136 5.30 -17.17 -14.62
C LYS A 136 4.53 -18.36 -14.06
N ILE A 137 3.74 -19.04 -14.89
CA ILE A 137 3.08 -20.28 -14.52
C ILE A 137 4.10 -21.43 -14.62
N LYS A 138 4.44 -22.03 -13.49
CA LYS A 138 5.33 -23.19 -13.40
C LYS A 138 4.54 -24.37 -12.89
N ASN A 139 4.41 -25.42 -13.69
CA ASN A 139 3.64 -26.63 -13.33
C ASN A 139 2.22 -26.31 -12.84
N GLY A 140 1.52 -25.39 -13.52
CA GLY A 140 0.16 -24.96 -13.15
C GLY A 140 0.07 -23.98 -11.99
N THR A 141 1.20 -23.58 -11.39
CA THR A 141 1.26 -22.68 -10.24
C THR A 141 1.80 -21.32 -10.66
N PHE A 142 1.13 -20.23 -10.25
CA PHE A 142 1.57 -18.86 -10.55
C PHE A 142 2.61 -18.37 -9.54
N TYR A 143 3.74 -17.87 -10.05
CA TYR A 143 4.83 -17.32 -9.25
C TYR A 143 4.97 -15.81 -9.44
N VAL A 144 5.40 -15.14 -8.37
CA VAL A 144 5.74 -13.72 -8.34
C VAL A 144 7.24 -13.56 -8.14
N ASP A 145 7.81 -12.43 -8.57
CA ASP A 145 9.26 -12.19 -8.48
C ASP A 145 9.63 -11.25 -7.32
N GLN A 146 8.70 -10.41 -6.87
CA GLN A 146 8.95 -9.40 -5.86
C GLN A 146 7.72 -9.18 -4.97
N GLY A 147 7.92 -9.16 -3.65
CA GLY A 147 6.95 -8.68 -2.68
C GLY A 147 7.38 -7.34 -2.10
N VAL A 148 6.44 -6.41 -1.94
CA VAL A 148 6.69 -5.11 -1.30
C VAL A 148 5.55 -4.74 -0.35
N ILE A 149 5.86 -4.49 0.91
CA ILE A 149 4.90 -3.95 1.89
C ILE A 149 5.36 -2.53 2.22
N ALA A 150 4.64 -1.49 1.74
CA ALA A 150 5.20 -0.14 1.74
C ALA A 150 4.19 1.00 1.82
N GLY A 151 4.73 2.17 2.18
CA GLY A 151 4.06 3.45 2.08
C GLY A 151 2.98 3.65 3.14
N CYS A 152 2.15 4.66 2.91
CA CYS A 152 1.04 5.01 3.80
C CYS A 152 -0.08 3.97 3.86
N ALA A 153 -0.12 3.01 2.93
CA ALA A 153 -1.10 1.92 2.94
C ALA A 153 -0.58 0.70 3.72
N GLY A 154 0.50 0.06 3.23
CA GLY A 154 0.99 -1.18 3.81
C GLY A 154 2.08 -1.03 4.88
N GLY A 155 2.77 0.11 4.95
CA GLY A 155 3.93 0.30 5.84
C GLY A 155 3.58 0.60 7.30
N THR A 156 2.32 0.46 7.69
CA THR A 156 1.84 0.76 9.05
C THR A 156 2.33 -0.29 10.05
N TYR A 157 2.27 -0.01 11.36
CA TYR A 157 2.87 -0.89 12.36
C TYR A 157 2.21 -2.27 12.39
N ASP A 158 0.87 -2.34 12.39
CA ASP A 158 0.11 -3.58 12.46
C ASP A 158 0.39 -4.47 11.24
N ASN A 159 0.45 -3.87 10.05
CA ASN A 159 0.76 -4.59 8.80
C ASN A 159 2.17 -5.18 8.80
N LEU A 160 3.14 -4.47 9.36
CA LEU A 160 4.53 -4.95 9.43
C LEU A 160 4.74 -5.93 10.58
N ALA A 161 4.04 -5.77 11.70
CA ALA A 161 4.04 -6.70 12.80
C ALA A 161 3.39 -8.04 12.42
N ILE A 162 2.25 -8.02 11.71
CA ILE A 162 1.62 -9.26 11.25
C ILE A 162 2.47 -9.97 10.20
N ALA A 163 3.10 -9.22 9.28
CA ALA A 163 4.05 -9.80 8.34
C ALA A 163 5.24 -10.45 9.08
N ALA A 164 5.70 -9.83 10.17
CA ALA A 164 6.76 -10.38 11.03
C ALA A 164 6.33 -11.66 11.74
N ASN A 165 5.08 -11.78 12.17
CA ASN A 165 4.53 -13.01 12.75
C ASN A 165 4.46 -14.14 11.71
N ILE A 166 3.97 -13.84 10.51
CA ILE A 166 3.90 -14.82 9.40
C ILE A 166 5.30 -15.31 9.00
N LEU A 167 6.29 -14.42 9.02
CA LEU A 167 7.67 -14.72 8.66
C LEU A 167 8.50 -15.28 9.83
N GLN A 168 7.95 -15.35 11.04
CA GLN A 168 8.67 -15.83 12.21
C GLN A 168 9.09 -17.29 12.03
N ASP A 169 10.37 -17.56 12.23
CA ASP A 169 10.99 -18.89 12.06
C ASP A 169 10.82 -19.47 10.62
N GLN A 170 10.45 -18.63 9.65
CA GLN A 170 10.37 -18.97 8.23
C GLN A 170 11.54 -18.37 7.45
N THR A 171 11.74 -18.82 6.20
CA THR A 171 12.70 -18.22 5.26
C THR A 171 12.02 -17.97 3.92
N ILE A 172 12.35 -16.86 3.26
CA ILE A 172 11.92 -16.59 1.88
C ILE A 172 12.78 -17.34 0.84
N GLY A 173 13.80 -18.08 1.30
CA GLY A 173 14.75 -18.82 0.47
C GLY A 173 15.87 -17.95 -0.10
N SER A 174 16.74 -18.56 -0.91
CA SER A 174 17.88 -17.92 -1.59
C SER A 174 17.68 -17.81 -3.11
N GLY A 175 16.43 -17.89 -3.56
CA GLY A 175 16.06 -17.80 -4.97
C GLY A 175 16.04 -16.37 -5.48
N THR A 176 15.38 -16.15 -6.62
CA THR A 176 15.25 -14.81 -7.23
C THR A 176 14.17 -13.95 -6.59
N PHE A 177 13.26 -14.55 -5.81
CA PHE A 177 12.21 -13.82 -5.12
C PHE A 177 12.80 -12.88 -4.06
N ALA A 178 12.35 -11.63 -4.05
CA ALA A 178 12.77 -10.63 -3.07
C ALA A 178 11.57 -10.04 -2.33
N LEU A 179 11.70 -9.85 -1.01
CA LEU A 179 10.73 -9.14 -0.17
C LEU A 179 11.35 -7.89 0.44
N SER A 180 10.72 -6.74 0.20
CA SER A 180 11.09 -5.46 0.84
C SER A 180 9.95 -4.91 1.69
N LEU A 181 10.29 -4.45 2.89
CA LEU A 181 9.34 -3.81 3.82
C LEU A 181 9.76 -2.38 4.11
N TYR A 182 8.85 -1.43 3.95
CA TYR A 182 9.07 0.00 4.17
C TYR A 182 8.17 0.49 5.30
N PRO A 183 8.71 0.76 6.50
CA PRO A 183 7.98 1.43 7.57
C PRO A 183 7.43 2.78 7.11
N ALA A 184 6.19 3.09 7.46
CA ALA A 184 5.52 4.34 7.07
C ALA A 184 6.17 5.57 7.72
N SER A 185 6.88 5.38 8.84
CA SER A 185 7.50 6.47 9.58
C SER A 185 8.68 5.99 10.43
N GLN A 186 9.49 6.93 10.94
CA GLN A 186 10.57 6.62 11.89
C GLN A 186 10.06 6.04 13.21
N PRO A 187 8.99 6.57 13.85
CA PRO A 187 8.38 5.94 15.03
C PRO A 187 7.91 4.49 14.79
N VAL A 188 7.30 4.19 13.64
CA VAL A 188 6.91 2.82 13.29
C VAL A 188 8.14 1.92 13.17
N TYR A 189 9.21 2.38 12.50
CA TYR A 189 10.47 1.65 12.44
C TYR A 189 10.99 1.35 13.85
N MET A 190 11.09 2.36 14.71
CA MET A 190 11.58 2.20 16.09
C MET A 190 10.71 1.23 16.90
N ALA A 191 9.39 1.24 16.74
CA ALA A 191 8.48 0.30 17.40
C ALA A 191 8.67 -1.15 16.92
N LEU A 192 8.94 -1.37 15.63
CA LEU A 192 9.29 -2.70 15.11
C LEU A 192 10.61 -3.22 15.68
N MET A 193 11.57 -2.33 15.91
CA MET A 193 12.83 -2.69 16.58
C MET A 193 12.60 -3.04 18.05
N ALA A 194 11.81 -2.23 18.77
CA ALA A 194 11.54 -2.43 20.19
C ALA A 194 10.73 -3.71 20.48
N SER A 195 9.77 -4.05 19.61
CA SER A 195 8.94 -5.26 19.72
C SER A 195 9.65 -6.54 19.27
N GLY A 196 10.79 -6.43 18.58
CA GLY A 196 11.49 -7.57 17.97
C GLY A 196 10.94 -8.00 16.61
N ALA A 197 9.85 -7.41 16.12
CA ALA A 197 9.29 -7.69 14.80
C ALA A 197 10.32 -7.48 13.67
N ALA A 198 11.16 -6.43 13.77
CA ALA A 198 12.23 -6.18 12.81
C ALA A 198 13.25 -7.34 12.73
N ARG A 199 13.53 -8.02 13.85
CA ARG A 199 14.40 -9.20 13.87
C ARG A 199 13.79 -10.33 13.07
N ASN A 200 12.50 -10.62 13.27
CA ASN A 200 11.82 -11.71 12.55
C ASN A 200 11.82 -11.46 11.03
N LEU A 201 11.53 -10.22 10.62
CA LEU A 201 11.58 -9.80 9.21
C LEU A 201 12.98 -9.97 8.60
N LEU A 202 14.02 -9.53 9.30
CA LEU A 202 15.39 -9.63 8.79
C LEU A 202 15.89 -11.08 8.79
N ALA A 203 15.56 -11.85 9.82
CA ALA A 203 15.96 -13.25 9.94
C ALA A 203 15.34 -14.15 8.86
N SER A 204 14.17 -13.79 8.34
CA SER A 204 13.53 -14.51 7.23
C SER A 204 14.20 -14.29 5.87
N GLY A 205 15.14 -13.35 5.78
CA GLY A 205 15.80 -12.93 4.54
C GLY A 205 15.14 -11.72 3.86
N ALA A 206 14.12 -11.11 4.46
CA ALA A 206 13.50 -9.91 3.92
C ALA A 206 14.38 -8.67 4.14
N THR A 207 14.21 -7.65 3.30
CA THR A 207 14.92 -6.38 3.43
C THR A 207 14.05 -5.33 4.09
N LEU A 208 14.44 -4.88 5.29
CA LEU A 208 13.81 -3.74 5.95
C LEU A 208 14.44 -2.42 5.47
N ARG A 209 13.63 -1.57 4.84
CA ARG A 209 14.04 -0.33 4.17
C ARG A 209 13.81 0.88 5.07
N THR A 210 14.39 2.03 4.69
CA THR A 210 14.15 3.29 5.41
C THR A 210 12.72 3.79 5.20
N ALA A 211 12.22 4.58 6.14
CA ALA A 211 10.88 5.17 6.04
C ALA A 211 10.81 6.20 4.90
N PHE A 212 10.30 5.77 3.75
CA PHE A 212 10.24 6.50 2.50
C PHE A 212 9.14 5.91 1.60
N CYS A 213 8.47 6.74 0.81
CA CYS A 213 7.43 6.27 -0.13
C CYS A 213 7.99 5.31 -1.19
N GLY A 214 9.24 5.50 -1.60
CA GLY A 214 10.01 4.67 -2.51
C GLY A 214 9.23 3.97 -3.63
N PRO A 215 8.99 2.65 -3.52
CA PRO A 215 8.38 1.85 -4.58
C PRO A 215 6.96 2.31 -4.94
N CYS A 216 6.25 3.07 -4.10
CA CYS A 216 4.92 3.60 -4.41
C CYS A 216 4.88 4.52 -5.64
N PHE A 217 6.02 5.08 -6.04
CA PHE A 217 6.15 5.93 -7.23
C PHE A 217 7.36 5.59 -8.10
N GLY A 218 7.90 4.37 -7.93
CA GLY A 218 9.01 3.88 -8.74
C GLY A 218 10.40 4.38 -8.33
N ALA A 219 10.56 4.80 -7.06
CA ALA A 219 11.85 5.19 -6.50
C ALA A 219 12.40 4.09 -5.58
N GLY A 220 13.27 3.23 -6.10
CA GLY A 220 13.80 2.09 -5.34
C GLY A 220 12.89 0.86 -5.43
N ASP A 221 13.50 -0.31 -5.32
CA ASP A 221 12.84 -1.61 -5.57
C ASP A 221 12.01 -1.63 -6.86
N VAL A 222 12.49 -0.94 -7.91
CA VAL A 222 11.96 -1.03 -9.28
C VAL A 222 12.16 -2.47 -9.76
N PRO A 223 11.11 -3.18 -10.23
CA PRO A 223 11.28 -4.55 -10.67
C PRO A 223 12.20 -4.64 -11.89
N ALA A 224 12.92 -5.75 -12.03
CA ALA A 224 13.69 -6.02 -13.24
C ALA A 224 12.76 -6.20 -14.46
N ASN A 225 13.32 -6.15 -15.66
CA ASN A 225 12.56 -6.32 -16.89
C ASN A 225 11.81 -7.67 -16.89
N GLY A 226 10.52 -7.66 -17.18
CA GLY A 226 9.64 -8.82 -17.19
C GLY A 226 9.23 -9.32 -15.80
N CYS A 227 9.62 -8.65 -14.71
CA CYS A 227 9.21 -9.07 -13.36
C CYS A 227 7.77 -8.67 -13.03
N PHE A 228 7.11 -9.52 -12.24
CA PHE A 228 5.81 -9.27 -11.63
C PHE A 228 5.96 -9.09 -10.12
N SER A 229 5.46 -7.97 -9.62
CA SER A 229 5.61 -7.54 -8.24
C SER A 229 4.25 -7.46 -7.55
N ILE A 230 4.10 -8.07 -6.38
CA ILE A 230 2.93 -7.90 -5.51
C ILE A 230 3.23 -6.83 -4.46
N ARG A 231 2.35 -5.84 -4.32
CA ARG A 231 2.59 -4.67 -3.47
C ARG A 231 1.40 -4.32 -2.60
N HIS A 232 1.63 -4.09 -1.31
CA HIS A 232 0.65 -3.42 -0.46
C HIS A 232 0.82 -1.90 -0.63
N SER A 233 0.37 -1.41 -1.78
CA SER A 233 0.30 0.01 -2.15
C SER A 233 -1.04 0.29 -2.84
N THR A 234 -1.32 1.53 -3.23
CA THR A 234 -2.64 1.86 -3.79
C THR A 234 -2.76 1.90 -5.30
N ARG A 235 -1.65 1.94 -6.03
CA ARG A 235 -1.67 2.14 -7.49
C ARG A 235 -0.76 1.16 -8.21
N ASN A 236 -1.30 0.57 -9.27
CA ASN A 236 -0.60 -0.31 -10.20
C ASN A 236 -0.81 0.11 -11.67
N PHE A 237 -0.92 1.42 -11.91
CA PHE A 237 -0.97 1.96 -13.27
C PHE A 237 0.33 1.66 -14.04
N PRO A 238 0.30 1.67 -15.38
CA PRO A 238 1.48 1.37 -16.18
C PRO A 238 2.67 2.26 -15.78
N ASN A 239 3.84 1.66 -15.60
CA ASN A 239 5.13 2.31 -15.33
C ASN A 239 5.21 3.05 -13.99
N ARG A 240 4.18 2.98 -13.15
CA ARG A 240 4.16 3.61 -11.84
C ARG A 240 5.26 3.07 -10.94
N GLU A 241 5.64 1.81 -11.15
CA GLU A 241 6.70 1.10 -10.46
C GLU A 241 8.11 1.46 -10.93
N GLY A 242 8.24 2.26 -12.00
CA GLY A 242 9.50 2.82 -12.48
C GLY A 242 10.09 2.15 -13.72
N SER A 243 9.42 1.19 -14.35
CA SER A 243 9.88 0.65 -15.64
C SER A 243 9.81 1.71 -16.76
N LYS A 244 10.61 1.50 -17.81
CA LYS A 244 10.78 2.46 -18.93
C LYS A 244 10.41 1.80 -20.27
N PRO A 245 9.11 1.74 -20.63
CA PRO A 245 8.67 1.13 -21.88
C PRO A 245 9.33 1.70 -23.13
N GLY A 246 9.56 3.02 -23.15
CA GLY A 246 10.25 3.70 -24.26
C GLY A 246 11.70 3.25 -24.47
N ALA A 247 12.30 2.61 -23.47
CA ALA A 247 13.63 2.00 -23.53
C ALA A 247 13.59 0.47 -23.66
N GLY A 248 12.42 -0.11 -23.96
CA GLY A 248 12.25 -1.56 -24.10
C GLY A 248 12.14 -2.32 -22.77
N GLN A 249 12.01 -1.62 -21.63
CA GLN A 249 11.84 -2.23 -20.32
C GLN A 249 10.39 -2.16 -19.88
N ILE A 250 9.82 -3.29 -19.44
CA ILE A 250 8.49 -3.33 -18.83
C ILE A 250 8.49 -4.22 -17.59
N ALA A 251 7.72 -3.82 -16.59
CA ALA A 251 7.40 -4.64 -15.42
C ALA A 251 5.93 -4.45 -15.08
N SER A 252 5.42 -5.24 -14.14
CA SER A 252 4.02 -5.14 -13.72
C SER A 252 3.85 -5.31 -12.22
N VAL A 253 2.79 -4.68 -11.70
CA VAL A 253 2.46 -4.68 -10.28
C VAL A 253 1.03 -5.17 -10.08
N ALA A 254 0.82 -6.03 -9.11
CA ALA A 254 -0.49 -6.27 -8.52
C ALA A 254 -0.58 -5.72 -7.10
N LEU A 255 -1.76 -5.26 -6.72
CA LEU A 255 -2.04 -4.77 -5.37
C LEU A 255 -2.58 -5.92 -4.52
N MET A 256 -2.05 -6.08 -3.32
CA MET A 256 -2.33 -7.23 -2.46
C MET A 256 -2.06 -6.86 -1.00
N ASP A 257 -2.79 -7.45 -0.06
CA ASP A 257 -2.65 -7.15 1.36
C ASP A 257 -1.33 -7.68 1.95
N ALA A 258 -0.90 -7.12 3.09
CA ALA A 258 0.38 -7.44 3.71
C ALA A 258 0.48 -8.91 4.16
N ARG A 259 -0.63 -9.50 4.64
CA ARG A 259 -0.64 -10.89 5.12
C ARG A 259 -0.44 -11.84 3.96
N SER A 260 -1.17 -11.64 2.86
CA SER A 260 -1.04 -12.52 1.69
C SER A 260 0.31 -12.33 1.00
N ILE A 261 0.89 -11.12 0.99
CA ILE A 261 2.26 -10.91 0.50
C ILE A 261 3.27 -11.68 1.37
N ALA A 262 3.12 -11.64 2.70
CA ALA A 262 3.96 -12.40 3.61
C ALA A 262 3.76 -13.92 3.40
N ALA A 263 2.53 -14.40 3.24
CA ALA A 263 2.23 -15.81 2.95
C ALA A 263 2.88 -16.28 1.64
N THR A 264 2.76 -15.48 0.57
CA THR A 264 3.43 -15.72 -0.72
C THR A 264 4.95 -15.75 -0.56
N SER A 265 5.49 -14.92 0.33
CA SER A 265 6.93 -14.87 0.62
C SER A 265 7.44 -16.12 1.33
N VAL A 266 6.69 -16.64 2.32
CA VAL A 266 6.98 -17.92 2.98
C VAL A 266 6.98 -19.08 1.99
N LYS A 267 6.17 -19.00 0.93
CA LYS A 267 6.12 -19.99 -0.15
C LYS A 267 7.09 -19.71 -1.31
N GLY A 268 8.12 -18.88 -1.09
CA GLY A 268 9.17 -18.61 -2.08
C GLY A 268 8.67 -17.95 -3.36
N GLY A 269 7.64 -17.12 -3.27
CA GLY A 269 7.02 -16.43 -4.40
C GLY A 269 5.87 -17.18 -5.06
N MET A 270 5.45 -18.34 -4.56
CA MET A 270 4.20 -18.99 -5.02
C MET A 270 2.99 -18.20 -4.52
N LEU A 271 2.10 -17.75 -5.43
CA LEU A 271 0.94 -16.96 -5.05
C LEU A 271 0.07 -17.70 -4.02
N THR A 272 -0.03 -17.11 -2.83
CA THR A 272 -0.67 -17.72 -1.66
C THR A 272 -1.45 -16.65 -0.90
N GLY A 273 -2.73 -16.93 -0.63
CA GLY A 273 -3.59 -16.10 0.21
C GLY A 273 -3.25 -16.26 1.69
N ALA A 274 -3.53 -15.22 2.49
CA ALA A 274 -3.36 -15.30 3.93
C ALA A 274 -4.21 -16.39 4.58
N ASP A 275 -5.34 -16.75 3.98
CA ASP A 275 -6.25 -17.82 4.43
C ASP A 275 -5.72 -19.24 4.17
N GLU A 276 -4.58 -19.38 3.49
CA GLU A 276 -3.97 -20.68 3.14
C GLU A 276 -2.85 -21.10 4.12
N ILE A 277 -2.54 -20.28 5.12
CA ILE A 277 -1.50 -20.55 6.11
C ILE A 277 -1.97 -20.18 7.53
N ASP A 278 -1.42 -20.87 8.52
CA ASP A 278 -1.64 -20.55 9.94
C ASP A 278 -0.60 -19.53 10.42
N TYR A 279 -1.05 -18.51 11.16
CA TYR A 279 -0.18 -17.54 11.81
C TYR A 279 -0.89 -16.91 13.01
N SER A 280 -0.12 -16.26 13.88
CA SER A 280 -0.67 -15.52 15.03
C SER A 280 -1.11 -14.12 14.61
N ASP A 281 -2.38 -13.79 14.88
CA ASP A 281 -2.90 -12.42 14.80
C ASP A 281 -2.55 -11.56 16.03
N ASP A 282 -1.78 -12.09 16.99
CA ASP A 282 -1.33 -11.33 18.16
C ASP A 282 -0.26 -10.30 17.78
N ILE A 283 -0.65 -9.03 17.75
CA ILE A 283 0.22 -7.90 17.42
C ILE A 283 0.62 -7.21 18.73
N PRO A 284 1.94 -7.09 19.02
CA PRO A 284 2.39 -6.35 20.19
C PRO A 284 1.84 -4.92 20.22
N ALA A 285 1.56 -4.37 21.40
CA ALA A 285 1.02 -3.03 21.49
C ALA A 285 1.98 -1.97 20.91
N TYR A 286 1.47 -1.14 19.99
CA TYR A 286 2.23 -0.03 19.43
C TYR A 286 2.45 1.07 20.48
N THR A 287 3.71 1.44 20.71
CA THR A 287 4.10 2.60 21.52
C THR A 287 4.68 3.67 20.61
N PHE A 288 4.07 4.86 20.61
CA PHE A 288 4.58 5.99 19.83
C PHE A 288 5.78 6.63 20.52
N ASP A 289 6.87 6.81 19.76
CA ASP A 289 8.08 7.48 20.20
C ASP A 289 8.47 8.57 19.20
N ASP A 290 8.32 9.83 19.59
CA ASP A 290 8.55 10.98 18.71
C ASP A 290 9.98 11.53 18.77
N ARG A 291 10.90 10.89 19.51
CA ARG A 291 12.29 11.37 19.68
C ARG A 291 13.02 11.55 18.36
N ALA A 292 12.74 10.70 17.36
CA ALA A 292 13.30 10.84 16.01
C ALA A 292 12.91 12.19 15.37
N TYR A 293 11.67 12.64 15.58
CA TYR A 293 11.21 13.93 15.10
C TYR A 293 11.78 15.08 15.93
N GLN A 294 11.77 14.97 17.25
CA GLN A 294 12.35 15.99 18.14
C GLN A 294 13.84 16.25 17.83
N SER A 295 14.58 15.20 17.48
CA SER A 295 16.02 15.27 17.22
C SER A 295 16.38 15.93 15.89
N ARG A 296 15.49 15.92 14.90
CA ARG A 296 15.85 16.31 13.51
C ARG A 296 14.90 17.30 12.84
N VAL A 297 13.63 17.34 13.23
CA VAL A 297 12.60 18.14 12.55
C VAL A 297 12.49 19.51 13.21
N TYR A 298 12.77 20.57 12.45
CA TYR A 298 12.51 21.94 12.89
C TYR A 298 11.01 22.27 12.78
N LYS A 299 10.35 22.53 13.93
CA LYS A 299 8.93 22.92 14.00
C LYS A 299 8.77 24.45 13.93
N GLY A 300 8.91 25.01 12.73
CA GLY A 300 8.87 26.46 12.48
C GLY A 300 7.49 27.07 12.24
N TYR A 301 6.40 26.33 12.37
CA TYR A 301 5.04 26.86 12.12
C TYR A 301 4.75 28.05 13.05
N GLY A 302 4.39 29.19 12.47
CA GLY A 302 4.21 30.46 13.20
C GLY A 302 5.50 31.12 13.71
N LYS A 303 6.68 30.52 13.48
CA LYS A 303 7.99 31.01 13.94
C LYS A 303 9.05 30.92 12.83
N PRO A 304 8.90 31.72 11.74
CA PRO A 304 9.81 31.68 10.61
C PRO A 304 11.20 32.24 10.98
N GLN A 305 12.26 31.63 10.47
CA GLN A 305 13.63 32.16 10.53
C GLN A 305 13.90 32.97 9.26
N LYS A 306 13.43 34.22 9.21
CA LYS A 306 13.45 35.05 8.00
C LYS A 306 14.86 35.37 7.50
N ASP A 307 15.83 35.43 8.40
CA ASP A 307 17.21 35.78 8.08
C ASP A 307 18.06 34.56 7.68
N LEU A 308 17.49 33.34 7.72
CA LEU A 308 18.21 32.14 7.33
C LEU A 308 18.30 32.07 5.80
N PRO A 309 19.51 32.10 5.20
CA PRO A 309 19.63 32.03 3.75
C PRO A 309 19.22 30.65 3.23
N LEU A 310 18.49 30.63 2.11
CA LEU A 310 18.26 29.40 1.35
C LEU A 310 19.60 28.90 0.80
N ARG A 311 19.97 27.66 1.13
CA ARG A 311 21.20 27.01 0.66
C ARG A 311 20.86 25.96 -0.37
N PHE A 312 21.27 26.19 -1.61
CA PHE A 312 21.14 25.23 -2.70
C PHE A 312 22.41 24.37 -2.80
N GLY A 313 22.24 23.07 -3.01
CA GLY A 313 23.35 22.20 -3.36
C GLY A 313 23.79 22.47 -4.80
N PRO A 314 25.04 22.13 -5.19
CA PRO A 314 25.57 22.39 -6.53
C PRO A 314 24.81 21.66 -7.65
N ASN A 315 24.02 20.64 -7.30
CA ASN A 315 23.22 19.83 -8.24
C ASN A 315 21.73 20.22 -8.27
N ILE A 316 21.32 21.26 -7.52
CA ILE A 316 19.94 21.76 -7.55
C ILE A 316 19.89 22.87 -8.58
N ALA A 317 19.22 22.62 -9.71
CA ALA A 317 18.92 23.65 -10.68
C ALA A 317 17.86 24.61 -10.12
N ASP A 318 17.95 25.89 -10.46
CA ASP A 318 16.90 26.86 -10.14
C ASP A 318 15.58 26.43 -10.80
N TRP A 319 14.47 26.86 -10.18
CA TRP A 319 13.16 26.72 -10.79
C TRP A 319 13.17 27.36 -12.19
N PRO A 320 12.56 26.73 -13.20
CA PRO A 320 12.39 27.38 -14.49
C PRO A 320 11.62 28.69 -14.31
N ASN A 321 12.01 29.74 -15.03
CA ASN A 321 11.36 31.03 -14.94
C ASN A 321 9.88 30.90 -15.36
N MET A 322 8.97 31.08 -14.41
CA MET A 322 7.53 31.03 -14.66
C MET A 322 7.07 32.40 -15.16
N GLY A 323 6.79 32.51 -16.46
CA GLY A 323 6.17 33.70 -17.02
C GLY A 323 4.75 33.90 -16.48
N ALA A 324 4.28 35.16 -16.46
CA ALA A 324 2.87 35.44 -16.19
C ALA A 324 1.99 34.76 -17.24
N MET A 325 0.82 34.26 -16.83
CA MET A 325 -0.20 33.83 -17.78
C MET A 325 -0.57 35.02 -18.67
N THR A 326 -0.68 34.79 -19.97
CA THR A 326 -1.20 35.78 -20.92
C THR A 326 -2.69 35.98 -20.67
N ASP A 327 -3.24 37.14 -21.05
CA ASP A 327 -4.67 37.43 -20.90
C ASP A 327 -5.59 36.52 -21.75
N ASP A 328 -5.02 35.74 -22.68
CA ASP A 328 -5.74 34.84 -23.59
C ASP A 328 -5.78 33.38 -23.06
N VAL A 329 -6.64 33.09 -22.08
CA VAL A 329 -6.96 31.71 -21.64
C VAL A 329 -8.38 31.31 -22.02
#